data_AF-A0A939T9D7-F1
#
_entry.id   AF-A0A939T9D7-F1
#
_cell.length_a   1.000
_cell.length_b   1.000
_cell.length_c   1.000
_cell.angle_alpha   90.00
_cell.angle_beta   90.00
_cell.angle_gamma   90.00
#
_symmetry.space_group_name_H-M   'P 1'
#
loop_
_entity.id
_entity.type
_entity.pdbx_description
1 polymer ?
#
loop_
_entity_poly.entity_id
_entity_poly.type
_entity_poly.pdbx_seq_one_letter_code
_entity_poly.pdbx_strand_id
1 'polypeptide(L)'
;MEISLTLRLPRDAASVPMVRQVLDSSLETLGVEEPVRDDLMLILSEACGNVIRHAQDCDDYSVLVAIVDDDCLIKVLDSGDGFGEGLDAAERPPSLIAEHGRGMLIMKALADQVEFRSSPEEGVLVAMEKRLRYGEDTLGHRLTAGEPKPVDDAAFMDDEDDEDADPELEEFATKLFDLARDGQTEQLVSYVDAGVPVNLTNDKGDTLLMLAAYHGHAGTVQALAARAADIERPNDRGQRPLAGAVFKKEPEVVRVLLDAGADPEAGEPSAADTARMFGHAEFLEWFEERRPTA
;
A
#
# COMPACT_ATOMS: atom_id res chain seq x y z
N MET A 1 -27.66 9.09 -4.28
CA MET A 1 -27.90 9.92 -3.05
C MET A 1 -26.62 10.71 -2.77
N GLU A 2 -26.69 11.96 -2.31
CA GLU A 2 -25.50 12.79 -2.09
C GLU A 2 -25.47 13.41 -0.68
N ILE A 3 -24.44 13.09 0.09
CA ILE A 3 -24.13 13.73 1.39
C ILE A 3 -22.69 14.21 1.28
N SER A 4 -22.41 15.51 1.48
CA SER A 4 -21.06 16.05 1.45
C SER A 4 -20.70 16.86 2.70
N LEU A 5 -19.47 16.68 3.18
CA LEU A 5 -18.88 17.37 4.32
C LEU A 5 -17.50 17.91 3.92
N THR A 6 -17.21 19.16 4.24
CA THR A 6 -15.92 19.79 3.91
C THR A 6 -15.26 20.34 5.18
N LEU A 7 -14.00 20.01 5.39
CA LEU A 7 -13.14 20.51 6.46
C LEU A 7 -11.97 21.29 5.87
N ARG A 8 -11.68 22.48 6.40
CA ARG A 8 -10.43 23.20 6.08
C ARG A 8 -9.42 23.02 7.20
N LEU A 9 -8.37 22.26 6.96
CA LEU A 9 -7.34 21.96 7.97
C LEU A 9 -6.08 22.81 7.70
N PRO A 10 -5.35 23.20 8.77
CA PRO A 10 -5.55 22.84 10.18
C PRO A 10 -6.62 23.69 10.91
N ARG A 11 -7.20 24.71 10.24
CA ARG A 11 -8.16 25.66 10.83
C ARG A 11 -9.34 25.00 11.55
N ASP A 12 -9.90 23.96 10.96
CA ASP A 12 -11.08 23.24 11.42
C ASP A 12 -10.73 21.95 12.20
N ALA A 13 -9.48 21.81 12.68
CA ALA A 13 -9.02 20.61 13.39
C ALA A 13 -9.90 20.24 14.58
N ALA A 14 -10.44 21.22 15.30
CA ALA A 14 -11.36 21.00 16.42
C ALA A 14 -12.72 20.40 16.00
N SER A 15 -13.09 20.51 14.72
CA SER A 15 -14.34 20.02 14.15
C SER A 15 -14.24 18.57 13.65
N VAL A 16 -13.03 18.00 13.55
CA VAL A 16 -12.81 16.62 13.06
C VAL A 16 -13.60 15.57 13.85
N PRO A 17 -13.62 15.57 15.20
CA PRO A 17 -14.40 14.59 15.96
C PRO A 17 -15.90 14.69 15.70
N MET A 18 -16.40 15.91 15.49
CA MET A 18 -17.81 16.16 15.20
C MET A 18 -18.17 15.66 13.79
N VAL A 19 -17.35 15.95 12.78
CA VAL A 19 -17.56 15.45 11.41
C VAL A 19 -17.54 13.93 11.37
N ARG A 20 -16.62 13.29 12.10
CA ARG A 20 -16.58 11.83 12.24
C ARG A 20 -17.88 11.28 12.83
N GLN A 21 -18.38 11.88 13.90
CA GLN A 21 -19.63 11.47 14.53
C GLN A 21 -20.85 11.67 13.62
N VAL A 22 -20.89 12.76 12.86
CA VAL A 22 -21.97 13.05 11.90
C VAL A 22 -21.95 12.03 10.76
N LEU A 23 -20.77 11.71 10.21
CA LEU A 23 -20.62 10.71 9.17
C LEU A 23 -21.04 9.32 9.65
N ASP A 24 -20.55 8.89 10.82
CA ASP A 24 -20.90 7.59 11.42
C ASP A 24 -22.41 7.46 11.66
N SER A 25 -23.02 8.47 12.28
CA SER A 25 -24.47 8.49 12.51
C SER A 25 -25.28 8.45 11.21
N SER A 26 -24.75 9.08 10.15
CA SER A 26 -25.40 9.07 8.82
C SER A 26 -25.32 7.70 8.18
N LEU A 27 -24.14 7.05 8.21
CA LEU A 27 -23.93 5.70 7.70
C LEU A 27 -24.74 4.65 8.48
N GLU A 28 -24.83 4.80 9.80
CA GLU A 28 -25.68 3.95 10.65
C GLU A 28 -27.16 4.10 10.30
N THR A 29 -27.62 5.34 10.10
CA THR A 29 -29.02 5.62 9.69
C THR A 29 -29.33 5.03 8.31
N LEU A 30 -28.35 5.02 7.40
CA LEU A 30 -28.45 4.37 6.09
C LEU A 30 -28.41 2.84 6.18
N GLY A 31 -27.98 2.29 7.33
CA GLY A 31 -27.85 0.86 7.56
C GLY A 31 -26.62 0.25 6.90
N VAL A 32 -25.56 1.04 6.73
CA VAL A 32 -24.25 0.53 6.31
C VAL A 32 -23.72 -0.42 7.38
N GLU A 33 -23.17 -1.56 6.97
CA GLU A 33 -22.61 -2.58 7.85
C GLU A 33 -21.48 -2.01 8.72
N GLU A 34 -21.45 -2.40 9.99
CA GLU A 34 -20.49 -1.92 10.99
C GLU A 34 -19.03 -2.03 10.54
N PRO A 35 -18.55 -3.14 9.92
CA PRO A 35 -17.17 -3.22 9.43
C PRO A 35 -16.82 -2.13 8.40
N VAL A 36 -17.76 -1.79 7.50
CA VAL A 36 -17.53 -0.74 6.49
C VAL A 36 -17.52 0.65 7.12
N ARG A 37 -18.36 0.87 8.14
CA ARG A 37 -18.34 2.14 8.90
C ARG A 37 -17.04 2.31 9.67
N ASP A 38 -16.56 1.26 10.34
CA ASP A 38 -15.29 1.26 11.07
C ASP A 38 -14.11 1.57 10.15
N ASP A 39 -14.08 0.95 8.97
CA ASP A 39 -13.08 1.20 7.93
C ASP A 39 -13.07 2.70 7.55
N LEU A 40 -14.25 3.25 7.23
CA LEU A 40 -14.41 4.67 6.86
C LEU A 40 -14.01 5.63 7.99
N MET A 41 -14.34 5.32 9.23
CA MET A 41 -13.94 6.12 10.39
C MET A 41 -12.42 6.15 10.55
N LEU A 42 -11.76 5.01 10.29
CA LEU A 42 -10.30 4.91 10.39
C LEU A 42 -9.61 5.63 9.23
N ILE A 43 -10.08 5.47 7.99
CA ILE A 43 -9.58 6.21 6.82
C ILE A 43 -9.65 7.71 7.07
N LEU A 44 -10.82 8.22 7.49
CA LEU A 44 -11.02 9.64 7.75
C LEU A 44 -10.11 10.16 8.87
N SER A 45 -9.91 9.37 9.93
CA SER A 45 -9.07 9.75 11.06
C SER A 45 -7.59 9.85 10.66
N GLU A 46 -7.10 8.91 9.85
CA GLU A 46 -5.73 8.94 9.33
C GLU A 46 -5.53 10.07 8.33
N ALA A 47 -6.50 10.30 7.43
CA ALA A 47 -6.46 11.41 6.48
C ALA A 47 -6.37 12.78 7.18
N CYS A 48 -7.28 13.06 8.12
CA CYS A 48 -7.26 14.32 8.87
C CYS A 48 -6.04 14.42 9.81
N GLY A 49 -5.64 13.31 10.44
CA GLY A 49 -4.49 13.26 11.34
C GLY A 49 -3.16 13.50 10.64
N ASN A 50 -3.00 13.05 9.40
CA ASN A 50 -1.84 13.35 8.57
C ASN A 50 -1.81 14.84 8.19
N VAL A 51 -2.94 15.39 7.76
CA VAL A 51 -2.99 16.81 7.43
C VAL A 51 -2.67 17.70 8.64
N ILE A 52 -3.28 17.45 9.81
CA ILE A 52 -3.07 18.27 11.02
C ILE A 52 -1.62 18.22 11.52
N ARG A 53 -0.97 17.06 11.43
CA ARG A 53 0.41 16.89 11.91
C ARG A 53 1.47 17.53 11.00
N HIS A 54 1.14 17.74 9.73
CA HIS A 54 2.09 18.14 8.71
C HIS A 54 1.86 19.54 8.13
N ALA A 55 0.65 20.09 8.29
CA ALA A 55 0.33 21.42 7.82
C ALA A 55 1.26 22.46 8.47
N GLN A 56 1.97 23.21 7.64
CA GLN A 56 2.69 24.41 8.03
C GLN A 56 1.71 25.59 8.14
N ASP A 57 2.14 26.70 8.77
CA ASP A 57 1.29 27.86 9.07
C ASP A 57 0.65 28.54 7.83
N CYS A 58 1.03 28.12 6.61
CA CYS A 58 0.59 28.66 5.31
C CYS A 58 -0.33 27.72 4.51
N ASP A 59 -0.52 26.47 4.94
CA ASP A 59 -1.14 25.45 4.09
C ASP A 59 -2.68 25.42 4.26
N ASP A 60 -3.42 25.39 3.15
CA ASP A 60 -4.89 25.27 3.13
C ASP A 60 -5.29 23.89 2.58
N TYR A 61 -5.60 22.96 3.49
CA TYR A 61 -6.03 21.62 3.12
C TYR A 61 -7.55 21.49 3.18
N SER A 62 -8.17 21.00 2.12
CA SER A 62 -9.59 20.67 2.10
C SER A 62 -9.81 19.17 2.14
N VAL A 63 -10.46 18.67 3.20
CA VAL A 63 -10.94 17.28 3.27
C VAL A 63 -12.42 17.26 2.93
N LEU A 64 -12.77 16.57 1.85
CA LEU A 64 -14.14 16.32 1.42
C LEU A 64 -14.51 14.87 1.74
N VAL A 65 -15.67 14.66 2.34
CA VAL A 65 -16.29 13.33 2.40
C VAL A 65 -17.60 13.41 1.65
N ALA A 66 -17.81 12.51 0.70
CA ALA A 66 -19.03 12.38 -0.07
C ALA A 66 -19.56 10.94 -0.03
N ILE A 67 -20.87 10.77 0.02
CA ILE A 67 -21.52 9.48 -0.29
C ILE A 67 -22.23 9.68 -1.62
N VAL A 68 -21.87 8.88 -2.63
CA VAL A 68 -22.46 8.90 -3.96
C VAL A 68 -22.91 7.48 -4.28
N ASP A 69 -24.23 7.30 -4.28
CA ASP A 69 -24.88 6.02 -4.53
C ASP A 69 -24.41 4.91 -3.58
N ASP A 70 -23.64 3.93 -4.07
CA ASP A 70 -23.10 2.82 -3.27
C ASP A 70 -21.66 3.08 -2.80
N ASP A 71 -21.07 4.25 -3.05
CA ASP A 71 -19.67 4.52 -2.73
C ASP A 71 -19.50 5.72 -1.79
N CYS A 72 -18.53 5.61 -0.88
CA CYS A 72 -18.08 6.72 -0.04
C CYS A 72 -16.71 7.19 -0.51
N LEU A 73 -16.64 8.47 -0.88
CA LEU A 73 -15.48 9.14 -1.39
C LEU A 73 -14.90 10.05 -0.31
N ILE A 74 -13.62 9.88 0.01
CA ILE A 74 -12.86 10.78 0.87
C ILE A 74 -11.76 11.41 0.02
N LYS A 75 -11.76 12.74 -0.09
CA LYS A 75 -10.75 13.48 -0.86
C LYS A 75 -9.99 14.43 0.05
N VAL A 76 -8.68 14.44 -0.05
CA VAL A 76 -7.78 15.37 0.63
C VAL A 76 -7.10 16.20 -0.45
N LEU A 77 -7.37 17.50 -0.47
CA LEU A 77 -6.77 18.46 -1.39
C LEU A 77 -5.80 19.34 -0.61
N ASP A 78 -4.55 19.39 -1.05
CA ASP A 78 -3.55 20.38 -0.66
C ASP A 78 -3.65 21.57 -1.61
N SER A 79 -4.10 22.72 -1.11
CA SER A 79 -4.31 23.94 -1.90
C SER A 79 -3.18 24.97 -1.70
N GLY A 80 -2.03 24.55 -1.14
CA GLY A 80 -0.88 25.44 -0.85
C GLY A 80 -0.46 26.28 -2.07
N ASP A 81 0.08 27.49 -1.80
CA ASP A 81 0.41 28.49 -2.82
C ASP A 81 1.33 27.90 -3.90
N GLY A 82 0.74 27.63 -5.07
CA GLY A 82 1.46 27.33 -6.29
C GLY A 82 2.49 28.41 -6.57
N PHE A 83 3.74 28.00 -6.80
CA PHE A 83 4.89 28.77 -7.29
C PHE A 83 4.68 30.29 -7.38
N GLY A 84 4.71 30.97 -6.23
CA GLY A 84 4.92 32.41 -6.17
C GLY A 84 6.34 32.73 -6.65
N GLU A 85 6.45 33.41 -7.79
CA GLU A 85 7.71 33.85 -8.37
C GLU A 85 8.61 34.57 -7.34
N GLY A 86 9.84 34.06 -7.20
CA GLY A 86 10.95 34.76 -6.57
C GLY A 86 11.28 34.28 -5.17
N LEU A 87 12.14 33.24 -5.09
CA LEU A 87 13.36 33.15 -4.29
C LEU A 87 13.92 31.70 -4.40
N ASP A 88 15.05 31.54 -5.08
CA ASP A 88 15.91 30.34 -5.24
C ASP A 88 15.28 28.94 -5.06
N ALA A 89 14.76 28.40 -6.16
CA ALA A 89 14.21 27.03 -6.28
C ALA A 89 15.27 25.89 -6.30
N ALA A 90 16.47 26.10 -5.74
CA ALA A 90 17.52 25.09 -5.65
C ALA A 90 17.65 24.45 -4.25
N GLU A 91 16.94 24.96 -3.24
CA GLU A 91 17.00 24.46 -1.86
C GLU A 91 15.60 24.35 -1.24
N ARG A 92 14.81 23.36 -1.66
CA ARG A 92 13.90 22.51 -0.84
C ARG A 92 12.73 21.96 -1.66
N PRO A 93 12.63 20.64 -1.88
CA PRO A 93 11.34 20.00 -1.99
C PRO A 93 10.60 20.07 -0.63
N PRO A 94 9.28 20.26 -0.62
CA PRO A 94 8.49 20.43 0.59
C PRO A 94 8.49 19.16 1.45
N SER A 95 8.31 19.34 2.75
CA SER A 95 8.48 18.32 3.77
C SER A 95 7.41 17.23 3.69
N LEU A 96 7.74 16.11 3.02
CA LEU A 96 7.11 14.80 3.19
C LEU A 96 7.48 14.12 4.53
N ILE A 97 7.97 14.92 5.50
CA ILE A 97 8.52 14.47 6.77
C ILE A 97 7.59 14.94 7.88
N ALA A 98 6.48 14.25 8.05
CA ALA A 98 6.01 14.02 9.41
C ALA A 98 5.51 12.56 9.53
N GLU A 99 5.95 11.95 10.60
CA GLU A 99 5.43 10.74 11.22
C GLU A 99 4.77 9.62 10.37
N HIS A 100 5.63 8.80 9.73
CA HIS A 100 5.47 7.35 9.47
C HIS A 100 4.28 6.95 8.55
N GLY A 101 4.56 6.45 7.33
CA GLY A 101 3.59 6.05 6.28
C GLY A 101 2.49 5.02 6.65
N ARG A 102 2.32 4.69 7.93
CA ARG A 102 1.21 3.93 8.52
C ARG A 102 -0.16 4.47 8.13
N GLY A 103 -0.37 5.80 8.17
CA GLY A 103 -1.68 6.37 7.83
C GLY A 103 -2.07 6.05 6.39
N MET A 104 -1.12 6.20 5.46
CA MET A 104 -1.29 5.83 4.05
C MET A 104 -1.53 4.34 3.84
N LEU A 105 -0.83 3.48 4.59
CA LEU A 105 -1.03 2.02 4.55
C LEU A 105 -2.42 1.62 5.05
N ILE A 106 -2.89 2.24 6.12
CA ILE A 106 -4.25 2.01 6.65
C ILE A 106 -5.27 2.47 5.60
N MET A 107 -5.09 3.65 5.01
CA MET A 107 -5.99 4.15 3.99
C MET A 107 -6.04 3.24 2.75
N LYS A 108 -4.89 2.73 2.28
CA LYS A 108 -4.82 1.78 1.15
C LYS A 108 -5.35 0.38 1.47
N ALA A 109 -5.29 -0.06 2.71
CA ALA A 109 -5.81 -1.37 3.12
C ALA A 109 -7.33 -1.36 3.28
N LEU A 110 -7.88 -0.21 3.67
CA LEU A 110 -9.30 -0.07 3.99
C LEU A 110 -10.11 0.50 2.84
N ALA A 111 -9.55 1.36 1.99
CA ALA A 111 -10.21 1.83 0.79
C ALA A 111 -10.18 0.75 -0.30
N ASP A 112 -11.22 0.69 -1.12
CA ASP A 112 -11.27 -0.21 -2.28
C ASP A 112 -10.46 0.39 -3.44
N GLN A 113 -10.42 1.73 -3.55
CA GLN A 113 -9.56 2.45 -4.49
C GLN A 113 -8.90 3.65 -3.82
N VAL A 114 -7.65 3.92 -4.19
CA VAL A 114 -6.94 5.14 -3.78
C VAL A 114 -6.26 5.74 -4.99
N GLU A 115 -6.57 6.99 -5.28
CA GLU A 115 -6.01 7.76 -6.38
C GLU A 115 -5.20 8.95 -5.85
N PHE A 116 -4.06 9.20 -6.46
CA PHE A 116 -3.20 10.35 -6.18
C PHE A 116 -3.07 11.18 -7.44
N ARG A 117 -3.42 12.46 -7.38
CA ARG A 117 -3.20 13.42 -8.47
C ARG A 117 -2.40 14.58 -7.92
N SER A 118 -1.39 15.02 -8.67
CA SER A 118 -0.63 16.21 -8.33
C SER A 118 -0.60 17.11 -9.56
N SER A 119 -1.09 18.34 -9.44
CA SER A 119 -1.00 19.32 -10.51
C SER A 119 -0.39 20.63 -10.01
N PRO A 120 0.37 21.35 -10.85
CA PRO A 120 0.97 22.64 -10.45
C PRO A 120 -0.07 23.74 -10.15
N GLU A 121 -1.29 23.62 -10.70
CA GLU A 121 -2.35 24.62 -10.59
C GLU A 121 -3.36 24.28 -9.47
N GLU A 122 -3.58 22.99 -9.18
CA GLU A 122 -4.59 22.51 -8.23
C GLU A 122 -3.99 21.86 -6.97
N GLY A 123 -2.66 21.68 -6.93
CA GLY A 123 -1.95 21.08 -5.80
C GLY A 123 -2.05 19.56 -5.77
N VAL A 124 -1.96 18.96 -4.58
CA VAL A 124 -1.96 17.49 -4.40
C VAL A 124 -3.34 17.03 -3.92
N LEU A 125 -3.95 16.12 -4.69
CA LEU A 125 -5.19 15.46 -4.38
C LEU A 125 -4.95 13.99 -4.05
N VAL A 126 -5.46 13.55 -2.90
CA VAL A 126 -5.59 12.14 -2.54
C VAL A 126 -7.07 11.81 -2.47
N ALA A 127 -7.55 10.95 -3.37
CA ALA A 127 -8.91 10.45 -3.36
C ALA A 127 -8.93 8.99 -2.90
N MET A 128 -9.87 8.65 -2.03
CA MET A 128 -10.08 7.31 -1.51
C MET A 128 -11.55 6.97 -1.70
N GLU A 129 -11.81 5.77 -2.18
CA GLU A 129 -13.16 5.27 -2.44
C GLU A 129 -13.37 3.97 -1.67
N LYS A 130 -14.55 3.84 -1.06
CA LYS A 130 -14.96 2.64 -0.35
C LYS A 130 -16.41 2.32 -0.65
N ARG A 131 -16.65 1.12 -1.16
CA ARG A 131 -17.99 0.62 -1.43
C ARG A 131 -18.75 0.35 -0.14
N LEU A 132 -19.93 0.94 -0.07
CA LEU A 132 -20.89 0.77 1.00
C LEU A 132 -21.59 -0.57 0.86
N ARG A 133 -21.62 -1.32 1.97
CA ARG A 133 -22.44 -2.52 2.11
C ARG A 133 -23.57 -2.21 3.06
N TYR A 134 -24.79 -2.46 2.61
CA TYR A 134 -26.00 -2.19 3.36
C TYR A 134 -26.58 -3.49 3.92
N GLY A 135 -27.04 -3.47 5.16
CA GLY A 135 -27.77 -4.60 5.73
C GLY A 135 -29.10 -4.84 5.02
N GLU A 136 -29.63 -6.06 5.12
CA GLU A 136 -30.94 -6.41 4.58
C GLU A 136 -32.04 -5.48 5.14
N ASP A 137 -32.98 -5.06 4.27
CA ASP A 137 -34.12 -4.18 4.60
C ASP A 137 -33.77 -2.77 5.13
N THR A 138 -32.51 -2.34 5.00
CA THR A 138 -32.08 -1.00 5.43
C THR A 138 -32.52 0.11 4.47
N LEU A 139 -32.46 1.36 4.93
CA LEU A 139 -32.81 2.53 4.11
C LEU A 139 -31.89 2.61 2.88
N GLY A 140 -30.58 2.42 3.04
CA GLY A 140 -29.60 2.43 1.96
C GLY A 140 -29.88 1.33 0.94
N HIS A 141 -30.06 0.09 1.39
CA HIS A 141 -30.44 -1.02 0.52
C HIS A 141 -31.70 -0.71 -0.31
N ARG A 142 -32.71 -0.03 0.26
CA ARG A 142 -33.95 0.33 -0.46
C ARG A 142 -33.79 1.53 -1.39
N LEU A 143 -32.85 2.43 -1.10
CA LEU A 143 -32.55 3.58 -1.93
C LEU A 143 -31.68 3.19 -3.14
N THR A 144 -30.93 2.09 -3.03
CA THR A 144 -30.02 1.60 -4.09
C THR A 144 -30.55 0.37 -4.83
N ALA A 145 -31.49 -0.41 -4.25
CA ALA A 145 -32.17 -1.55 -4.89
C ALA A 145 -33.27 -1.17 -5.92
N GLY A 146 -33.06 -0.09 -6.70
CA GLY A 146 -33.77 0.10 -7.95
C GLY A 146 -33.10 -0.73 -9.04
N GLU A 147 -33.89 -1.36 -9.93
CA GLU A 147 -33.39 -2.06 -11.12
C GLU A 147 -32.26 -1.27 -11.80
N PRO A 148 -31.20 -1.92 -12.33
CA PRO A 148 -30.16 -1.23 -13.06
C PRO A 148 -30.84 -0.47 -14.19
N LYS A 149 -30.89 0.86 -14.07
CA LYS A 149 -31.27 1.68 -15.20
C LYS A 149 -30.24 1.38 -16.28
N PRO A 150 -30.66 1.08 -17.52
CA PRO A 150 -29.74 1.10 -18.62
C PRO A 150 -29.10 2.48 -18.60
N VAL A 151 -27.81 2.52 -18.32
CA VAL A 151 -26.99 3.68 -18.61
C VAL A 151 -27.18 3.91 -20.10
N ASP A 152 -27.60 5.12 -20.43
CA ASP A 152 -27.68 5.57 -21.80
C ASP A 152 -26.23 5.57 -22.31
N ASP A 153 -25.86 4.52 -23.06
CA ASP A 153 -24.54 4.22 -23.64
C ASP A 153 -24.09 5.27 -24.68
N ALA A 154 -24.53 6.52 -24.54
CA ALA A 154 -24.30 7.62 -25.48
C ALA A 154 -23.34 8.69 -24.96
N ALA A 155 -22.69 8.50 -23.80
CA ALA A 155 -21.72 9.47 -23.28
C ALA A 155 -20.43 8.90 -22.68
N PHE A 156 -20.34 7.58 -22.41
CA PHE A 156 -19.14 6.97 -21.80
C PHE A 156 -18.93 5.54 -22.32
N MET A 157 -18.76 5.41 -23.63
CA MET A 157 -18.19 4.23 -24.29
C MET A 157 -17.44 4.71 -25.52
N ASP A 158 -16.19 5.09 -25.31
CA ASP A 158 -15.11 4.54 -26.11
C ASP A 158 -14.15 3.91 -25.09
N ASP A 159 -13.71 2.69 -25.42
CA ASP A 159 -12.64 1.89 -24.80
C ASP A 159 -13.04 0.88 -23.70
N GLU A 160 -13.69 -0.21 -24.14
CA GLU A 160 -13.20 -1.56 -23.78
C GLU A 160 -11.91 -1.81 -24.58
N ASP A 161 -10.74 -1.61 -23.96
CA ASP A 161 -9.45 -2.20 -24.32
C ASP A 161 -8.51 -1.92 -23.12
N ASP A 162 -7.82 -2.94 -22.62
CA ASP A 162 -6.77 -2.92 -21.57
C ASP A 162 -6.85 -1.77 -20.54
N GLU A 163 -7.19 -2.03 -19.27
CA GLU A 163 -6.91 -1.06 -18.19
C GLU A 163 -5.40 -0.85 -18.13
N ASP A 164 -4.93 0.13 -18.91
CA ASP A 164 -3.56 0.62 -18.97
C ASP A 164 -3.16 0.92 -17.53
N ALA A 165 -2.43 -0.03 -16.93
CA ALA A 165 -1.73 0.22 -15.70
C ALA A 165 -0.95 1.52 -15.91
N ASP A 166 -1.19 2.49 -15.02
CA ASP A 166 -0.57 3.81 -15.11
C ASP A 166 0.93 3.62 -15.39
N PRO A 167 1.43 4.03 -16.57
CA PRO A 167 2.80 3.73 -16.98
C PRO A 167 3.82 4.30 -15.97
N GLU A 168 3.46 5.35 -15.23
CA GLU A 168 4.28 5.90 -14.14
C GLU A 168 4.26 5.00 -12.89
N LEU A 169 3.12 4.35 -12.59
CA LEU A 169 3.01 3.38 -11.50
C LEU A 169 3.73 2.06 -11.84
N GLU A 170 3.64 1.59 -13.07
CA GLU A 170 4.40 0.45 -13.57
C GLU A 170 5.90 0.73 -13.58
N GLU A 171 6.32 1.93 -14.01
CA GLU A 171 7.70 2.36 -13.97
C GLU A 171 8.20 2.44 -12.51
N PHE A 172 7.38 2.95 -11.60
CA PHE A 172 7.70 2.99 -10.18
C PHE A 172 7.81 1.60 -9.55
N ALA A 173 6.87 0.69 -9.83
CA ALA A 173 6.94 -0.70 -9.36
C ALA A 173 8.16 -1.42 -9.94
N THR A 174 8.43 -1.24 -11.24
CA THR A 174 9.62 -1.75 -11.94
C THR A 174 10.89 -1.27 -11.25
N LYS A 175 10.98 0.02 -10.95
CA LYS A 175 12.10 0.60 -10.21
C LYS A 175 12.32 -0.07 -8.86
N LEU A 176 11.27 -0.34 -8.08
CA LEU A 176 11.40 -1.01 -6.78
C LEU A 176 11.98 -2.42 -6.90
N PHE A 177 11.58 -3.17 -7.93
CA PHE A 177 12.16 -4.48 -8.21
C PHE A 177 13.63 -4.39 -8.61
N ASP A 178 14.02 -3.38 -9.38
CA ASP A 178 15.42 -3.15 -9.75
C ASP A 178 16.27 -2.75 -8.54
N LEU A 179 15.76 -1.92 -7.63
CA LEU A 179 16.44 -1.62 -6.36
C LEU A 179 16.71 -2.89 -5.53
N ALA A 180 15.79 -3.85 -5.55
CA ALA A 180 15.98 -5.15 -4.89
C ALA A 180 17.03 -6.03 -5.61
N ARG A 181 16.99 -6.10 -6.95
CA ARG A 181 17.96 -6.85 -7.77
C ARG A 181 19.38 -6.29 -7.69
N ASP A 182 19.50 -4.98 -7.54
CA ASP A 182 20.77 -4.26 -7.49
C ASP A 182 21.31 -4.11 -6.06
N GLY A 183 20.50 -4.44 -5.06
CA GLY A 183 20.92 -4.35 -3.66
C GLY A 183 21.03 -2.91 -3.16
N GLN A 184 20.24 -1.99 -3.72
CA GLN A 184 20.16 -0.59 -3.27
C GLN A 184 19.35 -0.49 -1.97
N THR A 185 19.87 -1.12 -0.90
CA THR A 185 19.16 -1.41 0.34
C THR A 185 18.53 -0.16 0.96
N GLU A 186 19.30 0.91 1.13
CA GLU A 186 18.84 2.13 1.80
C GLU A 186 17.66 2.77 1.07
N GLN A 187 17.76 2.86 -0.26
CA GLN A 187 16.71 3.46 -1.08
C GLN A 187 15.46 2.57 -1.10
N LEU A 188 15.61 1.26 -1.31
CA LEU A 188 14.48 0.33 -1.28
C LEU A 188 13.78 0.34 0.09
N VAL A 189 14.55 0.30 1.16
CA VAL A 189 14.06 0.37 2.54
C VAL A 189 13.31 1.67 2.79
N SER A 190 13.80 2.81 2.28
CA SER A 190 13.10 4.09 2.44
C SER A 190 11.70 4.04 1.83
N TYR A 191 11.52 3.35 0.71
CA TYR A 191 10.22 3.18 0.08
C TYR A 191 9.31 2.21 0.86
N VAL A 192 9.86 1.12 1.39
CA VAL A 192 9.11 0.18 2.26
C VAL A 192 8.68 0.87 3.55
N ASP A 193 9.57 1.65 4.17
CA ASP A 193 9.27 2.47 5.36
C ASP A 193 8.24 3.57 5.06
N ALA A 194 8.19 4.04 3.81
CA ALA A 194 7.18 4.97 3.30
C ALA A 194 5.85 4.29 2.91
N GLY A 195 5.71 2.97 3.07
CA GLY A 195 4.46 2.24 2.86
C GLY A 195 4.33 1.50 1.53
N VAL A 196 5.43 1.30 0.80
CA VAL A 196 5.46 0.22 -0.21
C VAL A 196 5.23 -1.12 0.51
N PRO A 197 4.30 -1.97 0.06
CA PRO A 197 4.12 -3.29 0.64
C PRO A 197 5.44 -4.07 0.63
N VAL A 198 5.93 -4.46 1.81
CA VAL A 198 7.19 -5.22 1.93
C VAL A 198 7.15 -6.55 1.14
N ASN A 199 5.94 -7.08 0.94
CA ASN A 199 5.65 -8.28 0.16
C ASN A 199 5.10 -7.97 -1.24
N LEU A 200 5.41 -6.79 -1.80
CA LEU A 200 5.12 -6.45 -3.20
C LEU A 200 5.74 -7.51 -4.13
N THR A 201 4.98 -7.91 -5.15
CA THR A 201 5.37 -8.92 -6.13
C THR A 201 5.38 -8.36 -7.54
N ASN A 202 6.32 -8.80 -8.37
CA ASN A 202 6.29 -8.54 -9.81
C ASN A 202 5.27 -9.43 -10.54
N ASP A 203 5.27 -9.35 -11.87
CA ASP A 203 4.50 -10.16 -12.82
C ASP A 203 4.68 -11.69 -12.70
N LYS A 204 5.66 -12.16 -11.92
CA LYS A 204 5.98 -13.58 -11.71
C LYS A 204 5.74 -14.03 -10.26
N GLY A 205 5.18 -13.16 -9.43
CA GLY A 205 4.99 -13.41 -8.01
C GLY A 205 6.26 -13.29 -7.17
N ASP A 206 7.39 -12.82 -7.74
CA ASP A 206 8.65 -12.67 -7.02
C ASP A 206 8.56 -11.47 -6.06
N THR A 207 8.77 -11.70 -4.76
CA THR A 207 8.82 -10.62 -3.77
C THR A 207 10.12 -9.82 -3.86
N LEU A 208 10.13 -8.59 -3.32
CA LEU A 208 11.35 -7.80 -3.13
C LEU A 208 12.45 -8.60 -2.41
N LEU A 209 12.08 -9.36 -1.38
CA LEU A 209 13.01 -10.22 -0.63
C LEU A 209 13.54 -11.36 -1.49
N MET A 210 12.69 -12.00 -2.31
CA MET A 210 13.12 -13.08 -3.21
C MET A 210 14.10 -12.58 -4.28
N LEU A 211 13.83 -11.41 -4.87
CA LEU A 211 14.74 -10.78 -5.83
C LEU A 211 16.08 -10.46 -5.19
N ALA A 212 16.09 -9.83 -4.00
CA ALA A 212 17.32 -9.56 -3.26
C ALA A 212 18.09 -10.85 -2.93
N ALA A 213 17.38 -11.92 -2.52
CA ALA A 213 17.97 -13.20 -2.18
C ALA A 213 18.61 -13.90 -3.39
N TYR A 214 17.92 -13.91 -4.53
CA TYR A 214 18.39 -14.52 -5.77
C TYR A 214 19.63 -13.80 -6.35
N HIS A 215 19.81 -12.53 -6.02
CA HIS A 215 20.92 -11.69 -6.48
C HIS A 215 22.05 -11.51 -5.44
N GLY A 216 22.01 -12.24 -4.31
CA GLY A 216 23.11 -12.25 -3.33
C GLY A 216 23.12 -11.09 -2.34
N HIS A 217 22.05 -10.29 -2.27
CA HIS A 217 22.02 -9.07 -1.45
C HIS A 217 21.58 -9.33 -0.01
N ALA A 218 22.45 -10.00 0.76
CA ALA A 218 22.16 -10.38 2.15
C ALA A 218 21.75 -9.20 3.04
N GLY A 219 22.35 -8.02 2.85
CA GLY A 219 21.96 -6.80 3.58
C GLY A 219 20.53 -6.34 3.28
N THR A 220 20.11 -6.40 2.02
CA THR A 220 18.74 -6.10 1.61
C THR A 220 17.75 -7.13 2.16
N VAL A 221 18.08 -8.42 2.09
CA VAL A 221 17.26 -9.50 2.66
C VAL A 221 17.07 -9.30 4.17
N GLN A 222 18.14 -9.00 4.90
CA GLN A 222 18.08 -8.74 6.34
C GLN A 222 17.20 -7.52 6.65
N ALA A 223 17.35 -6.44 5.88
CA ALA A 223 16.58 -5.22 6.09
C ALA A 223 15.09 -5.38 5.79
N LEU A 224 14.73 -6.18 4.77
CA LEU A 224 13.34 -6.51 4.44
C LEU A 224 12.74 -7.49 5.48
N ALA A 225 13.48 -8.51 5.91
CA ALA A 225 13.05 -9.43 6.96
C ALA A 225 12.78 -8.69 8.29
N ALA A 226 13.62 -7.72 8.65
CA ALA A 226 13.41 -6.85 9.82
C ALA A 226 12.12 -6.00 9.72
N ARG A 227 11.56 -5.85 8.51
CA ARG A 227 10.30 -5.16 8.21
C ARG A 227 9.13 -6.11 7.98
N ALA A 228 9.24 -7.33 8.51
CA ALA A 228 8.23 -8.37 8.40
C ALA A 228 7.92 -8.80 6.95
N ALA A 229 8.93 -8.76 6.08
CA ALA A 229 8.86 -9.50 4.82
C ALA A 229 8.58 -10.97 5.10
N ASP A 230 7.68 -11.57 4.33
CA ASP A 230 7.39 -12.99 4.40
C ASP A 230 8.55 -13.77 3.77
N ILE A 231 9.35 -14.37 4.64
CA ILE A 231 10.53 -15.18 4.29
C ILE A 231 10.18 -16.49 3.57
N GLU A 232 8.93 -16.93 3.65
CA GLU A 232 8.45 -18.22 3.13
C GLU A 232 7.53 -18.07 1.91
N ARG A 233 7.18 -16.83 1.52
CA ARG A 233 6.23 -16.59 0.43
C ARG A 233 6.74 -17.19 -0.89
N PRO A 234 5.98 -18.12 -1.50
CA PRO A 234 6.33 -18.65 -2.81
C PRO A 234 5.95 -17.66 -3.92
N ASN A 235 6.71 -17.70 -5.03
CA ASN A 235 6.31 -17.05 -6.28
C ASN A 235 5.31 -17.92 -7.07
N ASP A 236 4.91 -17.48 -8.26
CA ASP A 236 3.91 -18.18 -9.08
C ASP A 236 4.36 -19.57 -9.56
N ARG A 237 5.67 -19.84 -9.47
CA ARG A 237 6.27 -21.15 -9.77
C ARG A 237 6.44 -22.03 -8.53
N GLY A 238 5.94 -21.61 -7.38
CA GLY A 238 6.09 -22.30 -6.10
C GLY A 238 7.49 -22.18 -5.49
N GLN A 239 8.38 -21.37 -6.06
CA GLN A 239 9.75 -21.23 -5.60
C GLN A 239 9.80 -20.33 -4.37
N ARG A 240 10.59 -20.70 -3.36
CA ARG A 240 10.77 -19.94 -2.11
C ARG A 240 12.14 -19.28 -2.05
N PRO A 241 12.30 -18.17 -1.28
CA PRO A 241 13.55 -17.40 -1.25
C PRO A 241 14.78 -18.23 -0.88
N LEU A 242 14.67 -19.12 0.12
CA LEU A 242 15.80 -19.94 0.59
C LEU A 242 16.29 -20.91 -0.50
N ALA A 243 15.38 -21.55 -1.23
CA ALA A 243 15.74 -22.44 -2.35
C ALA A 243 16.44 -21.67 -3.48
N GLY A 244 15.98 -20.45 -3.78
CA GLY A 244 16.63 -19.55 -4.74
C GLY A 244 18.07 -19.19 -4.35
N ALA A 245 18.29 -18.82 -3.08
CA ALA A 245 19.63 -18.50 -2.55
C ALA A 245 20.58 -19.70 -2.58
N VAL A 246 20.09 -20.90 -2.25
CA VAL A 246 20.85 -22.16 -2.35
C VAL A 246 21.23 -22.45 -3.79
N PHE A 247 20.28 -22.36 -4.72
CA PHE A 247 20.53 -22.58 -6.15
C PHE A 247 21.62 -21.65 -6.70
N LYS A 248 21.66 -20.41 -6.19
CA LYS A 248 22.65 -19.39 -6.58
C LYS A 248 23.98 -19.47 -5.86
N LYS A 249 24.07 -20.28 -4.80
CA LYS A 249 25.24 -20.40 -3.94
C LYS A 249 25.60 -19.08 -3.26
N GLU A 250 24.62 -18.45 -2.64
CA GLU A 250 24.78 -17.18 -1.91
C GLU A 250 24.81 -17.43 -0.39
N PRO A 251 25.98 -17.79 0.20
CA PRO A 251 26.05 -18.28 1.57
C PRO A 251 25.59 -17.27 2.62
N GLU A 252 25.87 -15.98 2.44
CA GLU A 252 25.43 -14.93 3.35
C GLU A 252 23.91 -14.79 3.36
N VAL A 253 23.27 -14.86 2.18
CA VAL A 253 21.81 -14.82 2.06
C VAL A 253 21.19 -16.05 2.72
N VAL A 254 21.73 -17.24 2.48
CA VAL A 254 21.26 -18.49 3.10
C VAL A 254 21.29 -18.36 4.62
N ARG A 255 22.38 -17.85 5.20
CA ARG A 255 22.45 -17.62 6.66
C ARG A 255 21.38 -16.66 7.16
N VAL A 256 21.21 -15.52 6.51
CA VAL A 256 20.21 -14.52 6.90
C VAL A 256 18.80 -15.10 6.85
N LEU A 257 18.45 -15.85 5.81
CA LEU A 257 17.13 -16.46 5.69
C LEU A 257 16.90 -17.53 6.76
N LEU A 258 17.90 -18.37 7.03
CA LEU A 258 17.82 -19.34 8.12
C LEU A 258 17.70 -18.65 9.49
N ASP A 259 18.40 -17.52 9.70
CA ASP A 259 18.34 -16.74 10.95
C ASP A 259 16.97 -16.09 11.14
N ALA A 260 16.31 -15.74 10.04
CA ALA A 260 14.95 -15.24 10.03
C ALA A 260 13.89 -16.35 10.22
N GLY A 261 14.31 -17.63 10.26
CA GLY A 261 13.43 -18.77 10.52
C GLY A 261 12.93 -19.50 9.28
N ALA A 262 13.59 -19.34 8.13
CA ALA A 262 13.21 -20.07 6.92
C ALA A 262 13.42 -21.58 7.09
N ASP A 263 12.43 -22.37 6.65
CA ASP A 263 12.43 -23.83 6.73
C ASP A 263 13.12 -24.44 5.50
N PRO A 264 14.27 -25.12 5.67
CA PRO A 264 14.99 -25.75 4.57
C PRO A 264 14.20 -26.84 3.82
N GLU A 265 13.20 -27.44 4.47
CA GLU A 265 12.40 -28.54 3.92
C GLU A 265 11.06 -28.04 3.33
N ALA A 266 10.77 -26.73 3.39
CA ALA A 266 9.52 -26.18 2.87
C ALA A 266 9.54 -25.96 1.35
N GLY A 267 8.39 -26.22 0.71
CA GLY A 267 8.18 -26.04 -0.73
C GLY A 267 8.71 -27.18 -1.59
N GLU A 268 8.44 -27.12 -2.89
CA GLU A 268 8.91 -28.11 -3.86
C GLU A 268 9.39 -27.41 -5.16
N PRO A 269 10.69 -27.50 -5.53
CA PRO A 269 11.76 -28.13 -4.76
C PRO A 269 12.10 -27.34 -3.49
N SER A 270 12.34 -28.04 -2.39
CA SER A 270 12.80 -27.42 -1.14
C SER A 270 14.25 -26.91 -1.26
N ALA A 271 14.70 -26.12 -0.29
CA ALA A 271 16.09 -25.68 -0.25
C ALA A 271 17.05 -26.86 -0.03
N ALA A 272 16.65 -27.83 0.79
CA ALA A 272 17.39 -29.06 1.02
C ALA A 272 17.47 -29.93 -0.26
N ASP A 273 16.37 -30.08 -1.00
CA ASP A 273 16.38 -30.80 -2.28
C ASP A 273 17.25 -30.12 -3.32
N THR A 274 17.19 -28.79 -3.38
CA THR A 274 18.05 -27.98 -4.24
C THR A 274 19.53 -28.21 -3.87
N ALA A 275 19.89 -28.14 -2.58
CA ALA A 275 21.26 -28.38 -2.13
C ALA A 275 21.74 -29.81 -2.46
N ARG A 276 20.89 -30.84 -2.31
CA ARG A 276 21.21 -32.22 -2.70
C ARG A 276 21.42 -32.35 -4.21
N MET A 277 20.51 -31.77 -5.01
CA MET A 277 20.53 -31.85 -6.47
C MET A 277 21.78 -31.21 -7.07
N PHE A 278 22.23 -30.08 -6.51
CA PHE A 278 23.39 -29.34 -7.00
C PHE A 278 24.69 -29.62 -6.21
N GLY A 279 24.65 -30.51 -5.21
CA GLY A 279 25.82 -30.95 -4.44
C GLY A 279 26.40 -29.89 -3.49
N HIS A 280 25.55 -29.07 -2.86
CA HIS A 280 25.96 -28.01 -1.93
C HIS A 280 26.00 -28.55 -0.50
N ALA A 281 27.00 -29.38 -0.21
CA ALA A 281 27.15 -30.07 1.07
C ALA A 281 27.20 -29.10 2.27
N GLU A 282 27.82 -27.92 2.10
CA GLU A 282 27.90 -26.91 3.16
C GLU A 282 26.53 -26.43 3.65
N PHE A 283 25.55 -26.27 2.75
CA PHE A 283 24.21 -25.84 3.13
C PHE A 283 23.44 -26.96 3.82
N LEU A 284 23.67 -28.22 3.41
CA LEU A 284 23.08 -29.38 4.09
C LEU A 284 23.57 -29.47 5.55
N GLU A 285 24.86 -29.24 5.79
CA GLU A 285 25.42 -29.17 7.14
C GLU A 285 24.72 -28.06 7.97
N TRP A 286 24.52 -26.87 7.41
CA TRP A 286 23.82 -25.78 8.12
C TRP A 286 22.35 -26.10 8.43
N PHE A 287 21.66 -26.81 7.53
CA PHE A 287 20.27 -27.22 7.74
C PHE A 287 20.16 -28.26 8.86
N GLU A 288 21.12 -29.19 8.95
CA GLU A 288 21.19 -30.18 10.02
C GLU A 288 21.48 -29.54 11.39
N GLU A 289 22.39 -28.56 11.45
CA GLU A 289 22.73 -27.83 12.68
C GLU A 289 21.55 -27.08 13.29
N ARG A 290 20.58 -26.65 12.47
CA ARG A 290 19.40 -25.89 12.89
C ARG A 290 18.17 -26.74 13.18
N ARG A 291 18.26 -28.06 12.99
CA ARG A 291 17.13 -28.95 13.29
C ARG A 291 16.89 -28.94 14.80
N PRO A 292 15.65 -28.66 15.28
CA PRO A 292 15.37 -28.71 16.71
C PRO A 292 15.70 -30.12 17.23
N THR A 293 16.54 -30.18 18.26
CA THR A 293 16.82 -31.43 18.97
C THR A 293 15.54 -31.86 19.68
N ALA A 294 15.05 -33.04 19.30
CA ALA A 294 13.81 -33.62 19.82
C ALA A 294 13.86 -33.94 21.32
#